data_AF-A0A0D3HFR7-F1
#
_entry.id   AF-A0A0D3HFR7-F1
#
_cell.length_a   1.000
_cell.length_b   1.000
_cell.length_c   1.000
_cell.angle_alpha   90.00
_cell.angle_beta   90.00
_cell.angle_gamma   90.00
#
_symmetry.space_group_name_H-M   'P 1'
#
loop_
_entity.id
_entity.type
_entity.pdbx_description
1 polymer ?
#
loop_
_entity_poly.entity_id
_entity_poly.type
_entity_poly.pdbx_seq_one_letter_code
_entity_poly.pdbx_strand_id
1 'polypeptide(L)'
;MYVNNCPSHASRGGACVAGFLRRFSFQPLSENPLLGPSSATLQKMGALVWDKVVHEHQGWRLVTCIWLHAGVVHLLANMLSLVLIGLRLEQQFGYMRIGIIYLVSGIGGSVLSSLFIRNSISVGASGALFGLLGAMLSELFTNWTIYTNKAAALVTLLIVIAINLAIGILPHVDNFAHIGGFLTGFLLGFIFLMRPHYGWMQRYVLPSSVKYTSKKYLAYQWILLAVASVLAVIGFAVGLSMLFRGVNANERCHWCHYLSCIPTSRWTCGN
;
A
#
# COMPACT_ATOMS: atom_id res chain seq x y z
N MET A 1 16.76 -2.26 13.61
CA MET A 1 17.30 -3.18 14.64
C MET A 1 18.26 -2.52 15.64
N TYR A 2 19.14 -1.59 15.24
CA TYR A 2 20.09 -0.94 16.16
C TYR A 2 19.46 -0.35 17.46
N VAL A 3 18.26 0.22 17.36
CA VAL A 3 17.55 0.84 18.50
C VAL A 3 16.86 -0.18 19.40
N ASN A 4 16.59 -1.41 18.94
CA ASN A 4 15.80 -2.41 19.68
C ASN A 4 16.50 -2.91 20.95
N ASN A 5 17.82 -3.11 20.88
CA ASN A 5 18.69 -3.66 21.93
C ASN A 5 17.99 -4.63 22.90
N CYS A 6 17.37 -5.69 22.37
CA CYS A 6 16.62 -6.66 23.17
C CYS A 6 17.43 -7.17 24.39
N PRO A 7 18.73 -7.54 24.24
CA PRO A 7 19.49 -8.08 25.38
C PRO A 7 19.72 -7.10 26.54
N SER A 8 19.58 -5.79 26.34
CA SER A 8 19.77 -4.80 27.41
C SER A 8 18.51 -4.52 28.23
N HIS A 9 17.37 -5.08 27.83
CA HIS A 9 16.09 -4.86 28.50
C HIS A 9 15.46 -6.21 28.85
N ALA A 10 14.87 -6.34 30.04
CA ALA A 10 14.12 -7.53 30.39
C ALA A 10 12.89 -7.65 29.47
N SER A 11 12.96 -8.56 28.49
CA SER A 11 11.82 -8.85 27.61
C SER A 11 10.78 -9.65 28.37
N ARG A 12 9.53 -9.18 28.38
CA ARG A 12 8.40 -9.82 29.09
C ARG A 12 8.10 -11.24 28.57
N GLY A 13 8.58 -11.59 27.37
CA GLY A 13 8.26 -12.84 26.66
C GLY A 13 9.35 -13.93 26.67
N GLY A 14 10.40 -13.81 27.48
CA GLY A 14 11.50 -14.78 27.53
C GLY A 14 12.79 -14.28 26.86
N ALA A 15 13.71 -15.18 26.52
CA ALA A 15 15.02 -14.80 25.95
C ALA A 15 14.91 -14.27 24.51
N CYS A 16 15.72 -13.27 24.17
CA CYS A 16 15.82 -12.73 22.82
C CYS A 16 16.22 -13.80 21.81
N VAL A 17 15.63 -13.74 20.62
CA VAL A 17 15.98 -14.65 19.52
C VAL A 17 17.27 -14.17 18.86
N ALA A 18 18.14 -15.13 18.49
CA ALA A 18 19.45 -14.86 17.90
C ALA A 18 20.33 -13.95 18.78
N GLY A 19 20.50 -14.32 20.06
CA GLY A 19 21.31 -13.58 21.05
C GLY A 19 22.76 -13.32 20.62
N PHE A 20 23.32 -14.17 19.75
CA PHE A 20 24.66 -13.99 19.17
C PHE A 20 24.80 -12.69 18.36
N LEU A 21 23.69 -12.10 17.89
CA LEU A 21 23.66 -10.80 17.19
C LEU A 21 23.76 -9.58 18.12
N ARG A 22 23.84 -9.79 19.45
CA ARG A 22 23.92 -8.74 20.47
C ARG A 22 22.82 -7.69 20.28
N ARG A 23 23.19 -6.43 20.02
CA ARG A 23 22.23 -5.31 19.86
C ARG A 23 21.22 -5.52 18.73
N PHE A 24 21.53 -6.38 17.75
CA PHE A 24 20.67 -6.68 16.61
C PHE A 24 19.78 -7.91 16.82
N SER A 25 19.79 -8.51 18.02
CA SER A 25 18.89 -9.62 18.36
C SER A 25 17.41 -9.21 18.27
N PHE A 26 16.58 -10.20 17.98
CA PHE A 26 15.14 -10.02 17.81
C PHE A 26 14.41 -10.22 19.14
N GLN A 27 13.22 -9.64 19.25
CA GLN A 27 12.34 -9.92 20.39
C GLN A 27 11.94 -11.40 20.42
N PRO A 28 11.52 -11.94 21.58
CA PRO A 28 10.96 -13.28 21.68
C PRO A 28 9.84 -13.50 20.66
N LEU A 29 9.73 -14.70 20.10
CA LEU A 29 8.69 -15.04 19.11
C LEU A 29 7.26 -14.88 19.65
N SER A 30 7.10 -14.97 20.97
CA SER A 30 5.86 -14.70 21.68
C SER A 30 5.43 -13.22 21.60
N GLU A 31 6.38 -12.29 21.46
CA GLU A 31 6.13 -10.86 21.31
C GLU A 31 6.09 -10.44 19.84
N ASN A 32 7.03 -10.92 19.02
CA ASN A 32 7.08 -10.61 17.60
C ASN A 32 7.44 -11.87 16.78
N PRO A 33 6.44 -12.56 16.20
CA PRO A 33 6.67 -13.78 15.44
C PRO A 33 7.40 -13.52 14.10
N LEU A 34 7.51 -12.27 13.66
CA LEU A 34 8.08 -11.90 12.37
C LEU A 34 9.61 -11.72 12.40
N LEU A 35 10.26 -12.10 13.51
CA LEU A 35 11.70 -11.88 13.75
C LEU A 35 12.04 -10.40 13.66
N GLY A 36 11.55 -9.62 14.62
CA GLY A 36 11.64 -8.16 14.58
C GLY A 36 11.86 -7.51 15.94
N PRO A 37 11.85 -6.17 15.96
CA PRO A 37 11.96 -5.39 17.19
C PRO A 37 10.62 -5.33 17.93
N SER A 38 10.62 -4.72 19.12
CA SER A 38 9.38 -4.47 19.87
C SER A 38 8.52 -3.40 19.21
N SER A 39 7.21 -3.42 19.48
CA SER A 39 6.28 -2.38 19.02
C SER A 39 6.70 -0.98 19.47
N ALA A 40 7.18 -0.83 20.71
CA ALA A 40 7.71 0.42 21.24
C ALA A 40 8.91 0.95 20.44
N THR A 41 9.80 0.06 19.99
CA THR A 41 10.93 0.44 19.13
C THR A 41 10.43 0.95 17.78
N LEU A 42 9.45 0.29 17.17
CA LEU A 42 8.85 0.74 15.90
C LEU A 42 8.18 2.11 16.06
N GLN A 43 7.42 2.33 17.14
CA GLN A 43 6.83 3.63 17.46
C GLN A 43 7.90 4.72 17.56
N LYS A 44 9.00 4.46 18.28
CA LYS A 44 10.12 5.40 18.38
C LYS A 44 10.75 5.72 17.02
N MET A 45 10.86 4.71 16.15
CA MET A 45 11.47 4.83 14.83
C MET A 45 10.62 5.53 13.77
N GLY A 46 9.33 5.78 14.04
CA GLY A 46 8.44 6.44 13.07
C GLY A 46 7.30 5.58 12.56
N ALA A 47 6.91 4.52 13.27
CA ALA A 47 5.69 3.78 12.96
C ALA A 47 4.48 4.71 13.00
N LEU A 48 3.46 4.35 12.22
CA LEU A 48 2.20 5.06 12.19
C LEU A 48 1.46 4.78 13.50
N VAL A 49 1.16 5.86 14.23
CA VAL A 49 0.41 5.84 15.49
C VAL A 49 -0.54 7.03 15.44
N TRP A 50 -1.85 6.76 15.52
CA TRP A 50 -2.87 7.80 15.36
C TRP A 50 -2.69 8.96 16.35
N ASP A 51 -2.52 8.64 17.63
CA ASP A 51 -2.39 9.62 18.70
C ASP A 51 -1.23 10.60 18.46
N LYS A 52 -0.08 10.08 17.99
CA LYS A 52 1.08 10.91 17.65
C LYS A 52 0.86 11.77 16.41
N VAL A 53 0.11 11.28 15.43
CA VAL A 53 -0.18 12.04 14.20
C VAL A 53 -1.14 13.19 14.50
N VAL A 54 -2.20 12.92 15.27
CA VAL A 54 -3.30 13.87 15.51
C VAL A 54 -3.01 14.81 16.68
N HIS A 55 -2.62 14.30 17.84
CA HIS A 55 -2.43 15.10 19.06
C HIS A 55 -1.00 15.66 19.19
N GLU A 56 0.02 14.90 18.77
CA GLU A 56 1.42 15.39 18.79
C GLU A 56 1.86 16.04 17.46
N HIS A 57 0.95 16.16 16.48
CA HIS A 57 1.20 16.75 15.15
C HIS A 57 2.37 16.12 14.36
N GLN A 58 2.65 14.84 14.57
CA GLN A 58 3.74 14.12 13.90
C GLN A 58 3.32 13.57 12.54
N GLY A 59 2.84 14.44 11.64
CA GLY A 59 2.34 14.08 10.31
C GLY A 59 3.37 13.37 9.41
N TRP A 60 4.67 13.57 9.67
CA TRP A 60 5.75 12.85 8.99
C TRP A 60 5.66 11.32 9.13
N ARG A 61 4.95 10.82 10.16
CA ARG A 61 4.71 9.38 10.37
C ARG A 61 3.87 8.73 9.27
N LEU A 62 3.05 9.51 8.57
CA LEU A 62 2.30 9.05 7.38
C LEU A 62 3.22 8.66 6.22
N VAL A 63 4.47 9.14 6.25
CA VAL A 63 5.48 8.86 5.24
C VAL A 63 6.47 7.83 5.78
N THR A 64 7.04 8.04 6.97
CA THR A 64 8.12 7.17 7.49
C THR A 64 7.70 5.73 7.73
N CYS A 65 6.43 5.47 8.06
CA CYS A 65 5.94 4.12 8.30
C CYS A 65 6.10 3.19 7.09
N ILE A 66 6.13 3.74 5.86
CA ILE A 66 6.27 3.01 4.59
C ILE A 66 7.62 2.29 4.51
N TRP A 67 8.67 2.84 5.14
CA TRP A 67 10.01 2.25 5.13
C TRP A 67 10.26 1.30 6.30
N LEU A 68 9.45 1.36 7.35
CA LEU A 68 9.58 0.48 8.50
C LEU A 68 8.91 -0.86 8.23
N HIS A 69 9.47 -1.93 8.78
CA HIS A 69 8.93 -3.27 8.65
C HIS A 69 8.88 -3.93 10.02
N ALA A 70 7.84 -4.72 10.26
CA ALA A 70 7.60 -5.36 11.55
C ALA A 70 8.67 -6.40 11.92
N GLY A 71 9.38 -6.96 10.94
CA GLY A 71 10.44 -7.95 11.13
C GLY A 71 11.01 -8.42 9.79
N VAL A 72 11.96 -9.37 9.85
CA VAL A 72 12.67 -9.87 8.66
C VAL A 72 11.71 -10.57 7.69
N VAL A 73 10.79 -11.40 8.19
CA VAL A 73 9.82 -12.12 7.34
C VAL A 73 8.94 -11.12 6.58
N HIS A 74 8.47 -10.08 7.27
CA HIS A 74 7.65 -9.03 6.68
C HIS A 74 8.42 -8.23 5.62
N LEU A 75 9.69 -7.88 5.88
CA LEU A 75 10.55 -7.20 4.92
C LEU A 75 10.75 -8.04 3.65
N LEU A 76 11.11 -9.32 3.81
CA LEU A 76 11.36 -10.21 2.67
C LEU A 76 10.11 -10.38 1.79
N ALA A 77 8.93 -10.54 2.40
CA ALA A 77 7.67 -10.62 1.67
C ALA A 77 7.41 -9.35 0.85
N ASN A 78 7.57 -8.15 1.45
CA ASN A 78 7.39 -6.89 0.73
C ASN A 78 8.39 -6.70 -0.41
N MET A 79 9.67 -7.03 -0.17
CA MET A 79 10.71 -6.88 -1.19
C MET A 79 10.49 -7.86 -2.36
N LEU A 80 10.08 -9.10 -2.07
CA LEU A 80 9.72 -10.05 -3.12
C LEU A 80 8.55 -9.55 -3.96
N SER A 81 7.48 -9.07 -3.32
CA SER A 81 6.34 -8.46 -4.01
C SER A 81 6.75 -7.23 -4.83
N LEU A 82 7.63 -6.39 -4.30
CA LEU A 82 8.14 -5.21 -5.00
C LEU A 82 8.94 -5.60 -6.24
N VAL A 83 9.78 -6.63 -6.16
CA VAL A 83 10.55 -7.12 -7.33
C VAL A 83 9.62 -7.72 -8.38
N LEU A 84 8.62 -8.51 -7.98
CA LEU A 84 7.71 -9.16 -8.93
C LEU A 84 6.78 -8.16 -9.64
N ILE A 85 6.25 -7.18 -8.92
CA ILE A 85 5.26 -6.23 -9.43
C ILE A 85 5.93 -4.93 -9.91
N GLY A 86 6.77 -4.35 -9.05
CA GLY A 86 7.42 -3.06 -9.28
C GLY A 86 8.36 -3.08 -10.46
N LEU A 87 9.24 -4.09 -10.58
CA LEU A 87 10.19 -4.19 -11.71
C LEU A 87 9.46 -4.26 -13.05
N ARG A 88 8.38 -5.06 -13.14
CA ARG A 88 7.56 -5.17 -14.35
C ARG A 88 6.95 -3.82 -14.73
N LEU A 89 6.37 -3.12 -13.76
CA LEU A 89 5.77 -1.80 -13.99
C LEU A 89 6.82 -0.76 -14.37
N GLU A 90 7.99 -0.79 -13.72
CA GLU A 90 9.10 0.13 -13.96
C GLU A 90 9.67 -0.04 -15.37
N GLN A 91 9.86 -1.28 -15.82
CA GLN A 91 10.30 -1.57 -17.19
C GLN A 91 9.31 -1.05 -18.25
N GLN A 92 8.02 -1.02 -17.93
CA GLN A 92 6.98 -0.61 -18.87
C GLN A 92 6.72 0.91 -18.89
N PHE A 93 6.80 1.57 -17.73
CA PHE A 93 6.35 2.96 -17.57
C PHE A 93 7.43 3.92 -17.05
N GLY A 94 8.59 3.38 -16.67
CA GLY A 94 9.70 4.13 -16.11
C GLY A 94 9.60 4.33 -14.60
N TYR A 95 10.78 4.33 -13.97
CA TYR A 95 10.97 4.40 -12.51
C TYR A 95 10.32 5.61 -11.85
N MET A 96 10.33 6.78 -12.50
CA MET A 96 9.73 7.99 -11.94
C MET A 96 8.22 7.87 -11.72
N ARG A 97 7.48 7.31 -12.68
CA ARG A 97 6.02 7.17 -12.57
C ARG A 97 5.65 6.15 -11.51
N ILE A 98 6.36 5.01 -11.50
CA ILE A 98 6.11 3.94 -10.54
C ILE A 98 6.51 4.35 -9.13
N GLY A 99 7.61 5.10 -8.97
CA GLY A 99 8.02 5.67 -7.69
C GLY A 99 6.99 6.64 -7.11
N ILE A 100 6.42 7.53 -7.95
CA ILE A 100 5.34 8.44 -7.53
C ILE A 100 4.09 7.66 -7.10
N ILE A 101 3.64 6.70 -7.91
CA ILE A 101 2.47 5.87 -7.59
C ILE A 101 2.70 5.14 -6.26
N TYR A 102 3.86 4.50 -6.11
CA TYR A 102 4.23 3.77 -4.90
C TYR A 102 4.18 4.68 -3.66
N LEU A 103 4.86 5.83 -3.71
CA LEU A 103 4.95 6.73 -2.57
C LEU A 103 3.59 7.31 -2.18
N VAL A 104 2.85 7.84 -3.16
CA VAL A 104 1.56 8.49 -2.90
C VAL A 104 0.51 7.47 -2.46
N SER A 105 0.52 6.26 -3.01
CA SER A 105 -0.33 5.16 -2.52
C SER A 105 0.01 4.75 -1.09
N GLY A 106 1.28 4.70 -0.71
CA GLY A 106 1.67 4.44 0.68
C GLY A 106 1.14 5.50 1.65
N ILE A 107 1.16 6.77 1.25
CA ILE A 107 0.58 7.87 2.04
C ILE A 107 -0.95 7.74 2.09
N GLY A 108 -1.61 7.47 0.97
CA GLY A 108 -3.06 7.25 0.91
C GLY A 108 -3.53 6.09 1.80
N GLY A 109 -2.75 5.00 1.83
CA GLY A 109 -2.94 3.89 2.77
C GLY A 109 -2.80 4.34 4.22
N SER A 110 -1.76 5.10 4.53
CA SER A 110 -1.51 5.60 5.89
C SER A 110 -2.60 6.55 6.39
N VAL A 111 -3.13 7.40 5.51
CA VAL A 111 -4.27 8.28 5.82
C VAL A 111 -5.51 7.45 6.11
N LEU A 112 -5.85 6.47 5.26
CA LEU A 112 -7.03 5.63 5.47
C LEU A 112 -6.90 4.78 6.74
N SER A 113 -5.74 4.16 6.97
CA SER A 113 -5.44 3.44 8.20
C SER A 113 -5.67 4.31 9.44
N SER A 114 -5.13 5.53 9.45
CA SER A 114 -5.29 6.44 10.59
C SER A 114 -6.73 6.89 10.84
N LEU A 115 -7.61 6.83 9.84
CA LEU A 115 -9.03 7.18 10.03
C LEU A 115 -9.83 6.06 10.70
N PHE A 116 -9.40 4.81 10.58
CA PHE A 116 -10.14 3.63 11.06
C PHE A 116 -9.48 2.90 12.23
N ILE A 117 -8.16 3.04 12.39
CA ILE A 117 -7.36 2.33 13.39
C ILE A 117 -6.71 3.34 14.34
N ARG A 118 -6.99 3.22 15.64
CA ARG A 118 -6.47 4.14 16.68
C ARG A 118 -5.53 3.50 17.69
N ASN A 119 -5.77 2.24 18.04
CA ASN A 119 -5.11 1.59 19.17
C ASN A 119 -4.03 0.58 18.76
N SER A 120 -3.64 0.56 17.48
CA SER A 120 -2.55 -0.28 16.98
C SER A 120 -1.53 0.53 16.19
N ILE A 121 -0.38 -0.09 15.94
CA ILE A 121 0.69 0.51 15.13
C ILE A 121 0.63 -0.07 13.72
N SER A 122 0.94 0.76 12.73
CA SER A 122 1.08 0.31 11.35
C SER A 122 2.46 0.64 10.79
N VAL A 123 3.05 -0.33 10.11
CA VAL A 123 4.35 -0.24 9.43
C VAL A 123 4.31 -1.11 8.19
N GLY A 124 5.03 -0.69 7.15
CA GLY A 124 5.27 -1.53 5.99
C GLY A 124 4.98 -0.84 4.67
N ALA A 125 5.70 -1.33 3.66
CA ALA A 125 5.51 -0.97 2.26
C ALA A 125 4.20 -1.52 1.64
N SER A 126 3.45 -2.36 2.36
CA SER A 126 2.36 -3.14 1.77
C SER A 126 1.22 -2.28 1.22
N GLY A 127 0.90 -1.14 1.85
CA GLY A 127 -0.07 -0.19 1.30
C GLY A 127 0.35 0.36 -0.07
N ALA A 128 1.63 0.68 -0.23
CA ALA A 128 2.19 1.11 -1.51
C ALA A 128 2.18 0.00 -2.57
N LEU A 129 2.46 -1.25 -2.18
CA LEU A 129 2.38 -2.41 -3.07
C LEU A 129 0.95 -2.69 -3.55
N PHE A 130 -0.04 -2.57 -2.67
CA PHE A 130 -1.45 -2.60 -3.06
C PHE A 130 -1.81 -1.46 -4.00
N GLY A 131 -1.18 -0.29 -3.84
CA GLY A 131 -1.25 0.79 -4.81
C GLY A 131 -0.76 0.40 -6.21
N LEU A 132 0.36 -0.32 -6.30
CA LEU A 132 0.83 -0.84 -7.59
C LEU A 132 -0.16 -1.83 -8.22
N LEU A 133 -0.79 -2.70 -7.41
CA LEU A 133 -1.88 -3.58 -7.89
C LEU A 133 -3.10 -2.78 -8.39
N GLY A 134 -3.48 -1.72 -7.67
CA GLY A 134 -4.53 -0.80 -8.10
C GLY A 134 -4.18 -0.12 -9.43
N ALA A 135 -2.95 0.34 -9.58
CA ALA A 135 -2.48 0.96 -10.81
C ALA A 135 -2.48 -0.02 -11.99
N MET A 136 -2.10 -1.29 -11.76
CA MET A 136 -2.22 -2.36 -12.76
C MET A 136 -3.67 -2.57 -13.21
N LEU A 137 -4.64 -2.50 -12.29
CA LEU A 137 -6.05 -2.64 -12.64
C LEU A 137 -6.53 -1.49 -13.53
N SER A 138 -6.15 -0.25 -13.23
CA SER A 138 -6.46 0.91 -14.08
C SER A 138 -5.78 0.85 -15.45
N GLU A 139 -4.55 0.34 -15.50
CA GLU A 139 -3.82 0.09 -16.74
C GLU A 139 -4.57 -0.91 -17.63
N LEU A 140 -5.07 -1.99 -17.03
CA LEU A 140 -5.86 -3.00 -17.73
C LEU A 140 -7.17 -2.44 -18.28
N PHE A 141 -7.89 -1.60 -17.52
CA PHE A 141 -9.10 -0.94 -18.01
C PHE A 141 -8.80 0.07 -19.13
N THR A 142 -7.73 0.85 -18.99
CA THR A 142 -7.37 1.88 -19.97
C THR A 142 -6.88 1.27 -21.29
N ASN A 143 -6.24 0.11 -21.22
CA ASN A 143 -5.59 -0.58 -22.34
C ASN A 143 -6.24 -1.92 -22.70
N TRP A 144 -7.55 -2.04 -22.44
CA TRP A 144 -8.33 -3.28 -22.60
C TRP A 144 -8.20 -3.94 -23.97
N THR A 145 -7.91 -3.18 -25.03
CA THR A 145 -7.80 -3.69 -26.40
C THR A 145 -6.47 -4.40 -26.70
N ILE A 146 -5.42 -4.20 -25.89
CA ILE A 146 -4.07 -4.72 -26.15
C ILE A 146 -3.91 -6.17 -25.66
N TYR A 147 -4.61 -6.55 -24.59
CA TYR A 147 -4.47 -7.88 -23.99
C TYR A 147 -5.24 -8.94 -24.79
N THR A 148 -4.56 -10.02 -25.18
CA THR A 148 -5.18 -11.16 -25.90
C THR A 148 -6.10 -11.99 -25.00
N ASN A 149 -5.73 -12.18 -23.73
CA ASN A 149 -6.52 -12.96 -22.76
C ASN A 149 -6.98 -12.11 -21.55
N LYS A 150 -7.87 -11.15 -21.85
CA LYS A 150 -8.29 -10.04 -20.97
C LYS A 150 -8.97 -10.52 -19.69
N ALA A 151 -9.90 -11.45 -19.85
CA ALA A 151 -10.67 -12.00 -18.75
C ALA A 151 -9.76 -12.76 -17.78
N ALA A 152 -8.83 -13.57 -18.29
CA ALA A 152 -7.87 -14.28 -17.46
C ALA A 152 -6.98 -13.31 -16.67
N ALA A 153 -6.41 -12.29 -17.32
CA ALA A 153 -5.58 -11.30 -16.64
C ALA A 153 -6.34 -10.53 -15.54
N LEU A 154 -7.58 -10.11 -15.83
CA LEU A 154 -8.44 -9.45 -14.85
C LEU A 154 -8.77 -10.37 -13.67
N VAL A 155 -9.20 -11.60 -13.95
CA VAL A 155 -9.57 -12.58 -12.93
C VAL A 155 -8.37 -12.92 -12.05
N THR A 156 -7.19 -13.15 -12.63
CA THR A 156 -5.96 -13.41 -11.86
C THR A 156 -5.64 -12.22 -10.96
N LEU A 157 -5.70 -10.99 -11.46
CA LEU A 157 -5.43 -9.79 -10.66
C LEU A 157 -6.43 -9.65 -9.50
N LEU A 158 -7.72 -9.84 -9.77
CA LEU A 158 -8.77 -9.79 -8.75
C LEU A 158 -8.61 -10.88 -7.69
N ILE A 159 -8.24 -12.10 -8.09
CA ILE A 159 -7.96 -13.20 -7.16
C ILE A 159 -6.76 -12.86 -6.27
N VAL A 160 -5.68 -12.32 -6.85
CA VAL A 160 -4.50 -11.90 -6.07
C VAL A 160 -4.88 -10.82 -5.06
N ILE A 161 -5.66 -9.81 -5.47
CA ILE A 161 -6.13 -8.75 -4.56
C ILE A 161 -6.99 -9.35 -3.45
N ALA A 162 -7.96 -10.22 -3.79
CA ALA A 162 -8.86 -10.83 -2.83
C ALA A 162 -8.12 -11.72 -1.81
N ILE A 163 -7.15 -12.52 -2.26
CA ILE A 163 -6.33 -13.36 -1.38
C ILE A 163 -5.51 -12.49 -0.42
N ASN A 164 -4.86 -11.43 -0.91
CA ASN A 164 -4.06 -10.56 -0.05
C ASN A 164 -4.93 -9.81 0.98
N LEU A 165 -6.12 -9.33 0.60
CA LEU A 165 -7.07 -8.74 1.54
C LEU A 165 -7.61 -9.77 2.54
N ALA A 166 -7.85 -11.02 2.12
CA ALA A 166 -8.26 -12.09 3.02
C ALA A 166 -7.16 -12.43 4.05
N ILE A 167 -5.89 -12.45 3.62
CA ILE A 167 -4.74 -12.58 4.52
C ILE A 167 -4.67 -11.40 5.49
N GLY A 168 -5.05 -10.20 5.07
CA GLY A 168 -5.05 -9.03 5.94
C GLY A 168 -6.15 -8.98 7.00
N ILE A 169 -7.03 -9.98 7.04
CA ILE A 169 -7.95 -10.22 8.18
C ILE A 169 -7.19 -10.81 9.38
N LEU A 170 -5.98 -11.33 9.17
CA LEU A 170 -5.14 -11.82 10.24
C LEU A 170 -4.77 -10.68 11.20
N PRO A 171 -4.67 -10.97 12.51
CA PRO A 171 -4.31 -9.96 13.49
C PRO A 171 -2.94 -9.36 13.17
N HIS A 172 -2.78 -8.06 13.43
CA HIS A 172 -1.58 -7.26 13.14
C HIS A 172 -1.36 -6.89 11.66
N VAL A 173 -2.28 -7.24 10.75
CA VAL A 173 -2.25 -6.75 9.37
C VAL A 173 -3.22 -5.58 9.22
N ASP A 174 -2.76 -4.53 8.53
CA ASP A 174 -3.52 -3.30 8.33
C ASP A 174 -4.22 -3.30 6.97
N ASN A 175 -5.43 -3.85 6.94
CA ASN A 175 -6.23 -3.92 5.71
C ASN A 175 -6.74 -2.54 5.26
N PHE A 176 -6.92 -1.58 6.16
CA PHE A 176 -7.28 -0.21 5.76
C PHE A 176 -6.14 0.47 5.01
N ALA A 177 -4.88 0.23 5.39
CA ALA A 177 -3.73 0.68 4.62
C ALA A 177 -3.69 0.05 3.22
N HIS A 178 -4.03 -1.24 3.11
CA HIS A 178 -4.09 -1.94 1.81
C HIS A 178 -5.19 -1.36 0.91
N ILE A 179 -6.40 -1.18 1.44
CA ILE A 179 -7.53 -0.60 0.71
C ILE A 179 -7.22 0.84 0.29
N GLY A 180 -6.72 1.68 1.20
CA GLY A 180 -6.41 3.08 0.91
C GLY A 180 -5.30 3.22 -0.13
N GLY A 181 -4.28 2.36 -0.02
CA GLY A 181 -3.21 2.29 -1.00
C GLY A 181 -3.70 1.86 -2.38
N PHE A 182 -4.51 0.80 -2.44
CA PHE A 182 -5.13 0.29 -3.67
C PHE A 182 -5.99 1.35 -4.35
N LEU A 183 -6.91 2.00 -3.64
CA LEU A 183 -7.78 3.05 -4.18
C LEU A 183 -6.96 4.23 -4.73
N THR A 184 -5.96 4.66 -3.97
CA THR A 184 -5.04 5.72 -4.41
C THR A 184 -4.31 5.31 -5.68
N GLY A 185 -3.74 4.10 -5.71
CA GLY A 185 -2.99 3.61 -6.86
C GLY A 185 -3.85 3.40 -8.09
N PHE A 186 -5.09 2.97 -7.90
CA PHE A 186 -6.10 2.87 -8.96
C PHE A 186 -6.37 4.24 -9.60
N LEU A 187 -6.61 5.28 -8.80
CA LEU A 187 -6.79 6.63 -9.35
C LEU A 187 -5.52 7.13 -10.06
N LEU A 188 -4.36 6.97 -9.43
CA LEU A 188 -3.08 7.39 -10.02
C LEU A 188 -2.72 6.61 -11.28
N GLY A 189 -3.17 5.36 -11.42
CA GLY A 189 -3.01 4.56 -12.63
C GLY A 189 -3.63 5.22 -13.85
N PHE A 190 -4.83 5.80 -13.73
CA PHE A 190 -5.47 6.55 -14.81
C PHE A 190 -4.73 7.85 -15.17
N ILE A 191 -3.99 8.42 -14.22
CA ILE A 191 -3.24 9.68 -14.41
C ILE A 191 -1.88 9.40 -15.06
N PHE A 192 -1.12 8.43 -14.56
CA PHE A 192 0.28 8.23 -14.92
C PHE A 192 0.53 7.07 -15.91
N LEU A 193 -0.36 6.08 -16.00
CA LEU A 193 -0.18 4.89 -16.85
C LEU A 193 -0.95 4.96 -18.18
N MET A 194 -1.35 6.15 -18.60
CA MET A 194 -2.01 6.37 -19.89
C MET A 194 -1.06 6.08 -21.06
N ARG A 195 -1.36 5.04 -21.85
CA ARG A 195 -0.62 4.71 -23.07
C ARG A 195 -1.22 5.39 -24.31
N PRO A 196 -0.39 5.73 -25.31
CA PRO A 196 -0.88 6.21 -26.59
C PRO A 196 -1.77 5.16 -27.28
N HIS A 197 -2.76 5.61 -28.03
CA HIS A 197 -3.63 4.74 -28.81
C HIS A 197 -2.82 3.91 -29.82
N TYR A 198 -3.17 2.62 -29.98
CA TYR A 198 -2.45 1.69 -30.88
C TYR A 198 -2.34 2.23 -32.32
N GLY A 199 -3.42 2.80 -32.85
CA GLY A 199 -3.42 3.39 -34.19
C GLY A 199 -2.51 4.62 -34.36
N TRP A 200 -2.15 5.32 -33.27
CA TRP A 200 -1.15 6.39 -33.32
C TRP A 200 0.27 5.80 -33.32
N MET A 201 0.51 4.72 -32.57
CA MET A 201 1.81 4.04 -32.55
C MET A 201 2.16 3.39 -33.89
N GLN A 202 1.16 2.97 -34.67
CA GLN A 202 1.34 2.45 -36.02
C GLN A 202 2.10 3.41 -36.96
N ARG A 203 2.13 4.72 -36.68
CA ARG A 203 2.90 5.70 -37.45
C ARG A 203 4.41 5.43 -37.51
N TYR A 204 4.95 4.68 -36.55
CA TYR A 204 6.38 4.36 -36.49
C TYR A 204 6.73 3.05 -37.20
N VAL A 205 5.73 2.25 -37.58
CA VAL A 205 5.91 0.92 -38.17
C VAL A 205 5.37 0.88 -39.61
N LEU A 206 4.32 1.64 -39.92
CA LEU A 206 3.69 1.63 -41.24
C LEU A 206 4.39 2.56 -42.24
N PRO A 207 4.38 2.22 -43.55
CA PRO A 207 4.88 3.10 -44.61
C PRO A 207 4.14 4.44 -44.65
N SER A 208 4.83 5.49 -45.10
CA SER A 208 4.33 6.87 -45.18
C SER A 208 3.06 7.05 -46.02
N SER A 209 2.69 6.06 -46.84
CA SER A 209 1.50 6.05 -47.70
C SER A 209 0.21 5.66 -46.96
N VAL A 210 0.29 5.08 -45.76
CA VAL A 210 -0.89 4.64 -45.00
C VAL A 210 -1.37 5.75 -44.07
N LYS A 211 -2.66 6.14 -44.21
CA LYS A 211 -3.29 7.10 -43.29
C LYS A 211 -3.39 6.48 -41.90
N TYR A 212 -2.72 7.09 -40.92
CA TYR A 212 -2.80 6.72 -39.51
C TYR A 212 -3.67 7.73 -38.73
N THR A 213 -4.17 7.33 -37.56
CA THR A 213 -4.91 8.26 -36.70
C THR A 213 -3.95 9.25 -36.05
N SER A 214 -4.24 10.56 -36.19
CA SER A 214 -3.42 11.63 -35.60
C SER A 214 -3.58 11.73 -34.08
N LYS A 215 -4.66 11.17 -33.53
CA LYS A 215 -4.98 11.30 -32.10
C LYS A 215 -4.11 10.36 -31.27
N LYS A 216 -3.17 10.94 -30.52
CA LYS A 216 -2.30 10.22 -29.56
C LYS A 216 -3.09 9.56 -28.43
N TYR A 217 -4.15 10.20 -27.95
CA TYR A 217 -5.01 9.70 -26.88
C TYR A 217 -6.49 9.84 -27.27
N LEU A 218 -7.31 8.90 -26.80
CA LEU A 218 -8.75 8.89 -27.01
C LEU A 218 -9.47 9.80 -26.00
N ALA A 219 -10.67 10.28 -26.35
CA ALA A 219 -11.43 11.20 -25.50
C ALA A 219 -11.75 10.59 -24.12
N TYR A 220 -12.08 9.30 -24.05
CA TYR A 220 -12.34 8.63 -22.77
C TYR A 220 -11.11 8.62 -21.85
N GLN A 221 -9.88 8.53 -22.40
CA GLN A 221 -8.66 8.53 -21.59
C GLN A 221 -8.45 9.89 -20.91
N TRP A 222 -8.75 10.98 -21.62
CA TRP A 222 -8.73 12.33 -21.05
C TRP A 222 -9.81 12.54 -19.98
N ILE A 223 -11.01 12.01 -20.21
CA ILE A 223 -12.10 12.05 -19.22
C ILE A 223 -11.70 11.29 -17.95
N LEU A 224 -11.19 10.06 -18.08
CA LEU A 224 -10.71 9.26 -16.95
C LEU A 224 -9.59 9.96 -16.19
N LEU A 225 -8.64 10.59 -16.89
CA LEU A 225 -7.58 11.37 -16.27
C LEU A 225 -8.14 12.53 -15.46
N ALA A 226 -9.06 13.32 -16.03
CA ALA A 226 -9.65 14.47 -15.35
C ALA A 226 -10.45 14.04 -14.12
N VAL A 227 -11.32 13.04 -14.25
CA VAL A 227 -12.12 12.50 -13.14
C VAL A 227 -11.22 11.92 -12.06
N ALA A 228 -10.23 11.10 -12.41
CA ALA A 228 -9.30 10.51 -11.44
C ALA A 228 -8.49 11.57 -10.70
N SER A 229 -8.06 12.64 -11.40
CA SER A 229 -7.34 13.76 -10.79
C SER A 229 -8.21 14.50 -9.77
N VAL A 230 -9.45 14.81 -10.12
CA VAL A 230 -10.41 15.47 -9.22
C VAL A 230 -10.69 14.60 -7.99
N LEU A 231 -10.97 13.30 -8.19
CA LEU A 231 -11.24 12.37 -7.11
C LEU A 231 -10.03 12.19 -6.19
N ALA A 232 -8.82 12.11 -6.74
CA ALA A 232 -7.60 12.01 -5.93
C ALA A 232 -7.38 13.25 -5.07
N VAL A 233 -7.50 14.44 -5.65
CA VAL A 233 -7.33 15.71 -4.91
C VAL A 233 -8.38 15.86 -3.81
N ILE A 234 -9.65 15.65 -4.13
CA ILE A 234 -10.74 15.73 -3.14
C ILE A 234 -10.56 14.66 -2.06
N GLY A 235 -10.26 13.41 -2.44
CA GLY A 235 -10.06 12.31 -1.51
C GLY A 235 -8.94 12.58 -0.50
N PHE A 236 -7.78 13.06 -0.97
CA PHE A 236 -6.68 13.45 -0.08
C PHE A 236 -7.04 14.65 0.80
N ALA A 237 -7.66 15.69 0.24
CA ALA A 237 -8.05 16.88 1.00
C ALA A 237 -9.04 16.54 2.12
N VAL A 238 -10.07 15.74 1.80
CA VAL A 238 -11.07 15.28 2.76
C VAL A 238 -10.44 14.35 3.79
N GLY A 239 -9.66 13.34 3.36
CA GLY A 239 -9.03 12.37 4.24
C GLY A 239 -8.06 13.01 5.24
N LEU A 240 -7.19 13.91 4.78
CA LEU A 240 -6.26 14.64 5.65
C LEU A 240 -7.01 15.59 6.58
N SER A 241 -8.03 16.31 6.09
CA SER A 241 -8.86 17.19 6.92
C SER A 241 -9.57 16.41 8.02
N MET A 242 -10.18 15.26 7.71
CA MET A 242 -10.81 14.38 8.69
C MET A 242 -9.80 13.85 9.72
N LEU A 243 -8.61 13.45 9.25
CA LEU A 243 -7.56 12.92 10.11
C LEU A 243 -7.08 13.96 11.12
N PHE A 244 -6.69 15.16 10.66
CA PHE A 244 -6.19 16.21 11.55
C PHE A 244 -7.29 16.86 12.41
N ARG A 245 -8.58 16.66 12.08
CA ARG A 245 -9.71 16.97 12.97
C ARG A 245 -10.00 15.88 13.99
N GLY A 246 -9.26 14.77 13.97
CA GLY A 246 -9.46 13.66 14.91
C GLY A 246 -10.75 12.89 14.68
N VAL A 247 -11.29 12.85 13.46
CA VAL A 247 -12.50 12.10 13.14
C VAL A 247 -12.23 10.59 13.23
N ASN A 248 -13.14 9.83 13.84
CA ASN A 248 -13.10 8.36 13.84
C ASN A 248 -14.06 7.85 12.78
N ALA A 249 -13.54 7.32 11.67
CA ALA A 249 -14.40 6.74 10.64
C ALA A 249 -14.96 5.37 11.07
N ASN A 250 -14.30 4.67 11.99
CA ASN A 250 -14.74 3.37 12.50
C ASN A 250 -16.04 3.47 13.31
N GLU A 251 -16.22 4.55 14.09
CA GLU A 251 -17.47 4.81 14.84
C GLU A 251 -18.70 4.95 13.93
N ARG A 252 -18.50 5.31 12.66
CA ARG A 252 -19.58 5.47 11.68
C ARG A 252 -19.90 4.18 10.92
N CYS A 253 -19.18 3.09 11.19
CA CYS A 253 -19.26 1.85 10.42
C CYS A 253 -19.15 0.61 11.33
N HIS A 254 -20.30 0.07 11.73
CA HIS A 254 -20.38 -1.08 12.64
C HIS A 254 -19.75 -2.39 12.13
N TRP A 255 -19.41 -2.50 10.84
CA TRP A 255 -18.80 -3.71 10.27
C TRP A 255 -17.34 -3.50 9.88
N CYS A 256 -16.83 -2.27 9.94
CA CYS A 256 -15.51 -1.92 9.45
C CYS A 256 -14.39 -2.57 10.28
N HIS A 257 -14.59 -2.85 11.57
CA HIS A 257 -13.59 -3.54 12.39
C HIS A 257 -13.29 -4.96 11.87
N TYR A 258 -14.27 -5.64 11.28
CA TYR A 258 -14.08 -6.96 10.67
C TYR A 258 -13.19 -6.96 9.42
N LEU A 259 -13.00 -5.78 8.80
CA LEU A 259 -12.08 -5.68 7.66
C LEU A 259 -10.62 -5.87 8.08
N SER A 260 -10.23 -5.48 9.29
CA SER A 260 -8.85 -5.63 9.77
C SER A 260 -8.66 -6.83 10.69
N CYS A 261 -9.70 -7.27 11.39
CA CYS A 261 -9.59 -8.45 12.22
C CYS A 261 -10.96 -9.10 12.45
N ILE A 262 -11.06 -10.40 12.15
CA ILE A 262 -12.21 -11.23 12.53
C ILE A 262 -11.82 -12.04 13.77
N PRO A 263 -12.54 -11.91 14.90
CA PRO A 263 -12.27 -12.69 16.10
C PRO A 263 -12.61 -14.16 15.84
N THR A 264 -11.76 -15.07 16.29
CA THR A 264 -11.98 -16.53 16.16
C THR A 264 -11.64 -17.24 17.46
N SER A 265 -11.93 -18.54 17.56
CA SER A 265 -11.53 -19.34 18.73
C SER A 265 -10.01 -19.42 18.93
N ARG A 266 -9.21 -19.04 17.93
CA ARG A 266 -7.73 -19.09 17.95
C ARG A 266 -7.07 -17.74 18.24
N TRP A 267 -7.78 -16.62 18.12
CA TRP A 267 -7.23 -15.28 18.38
C TRP A 267 -8.31 -14.23 18.65
N THR A 268 -7.94 -13.21 19.43
CA THR A 268 -8.78 -12.05 19.74
C THR A 268 -8.30 -10.82 18.98
N CYS A 269 -9.24 -9.97 18.58
CA CYS A 269 -8.95 -8.68 17.99
C CYS A 269 -8.83 -7.64 19.12
N GLY A 270 -7.62 -7.11 19.33
CA GLY A 270 -7.40 -5.98 20.23
C GLY A 270 -7.85 -4.71 19.51
N ASN A 271 -9.08 -4.27 19.78
CA ASN A 271 -9.53 -2.95 19.37
C ASN A 271 -9.00 -1.88 20.31
#